data_AF-A0A917I4V0-F1
#
_entry.id   AF-A0A917I4V0-F1
#
_cell.length_a   1.000
_cell.length_b   1.000
_cell.length_c   1.000
_cell.angle_alpha   90.00
_cell.angle_beta   90.00
_cell.angle_gamma   90.00
#
_symmetry.space_group_name_H-M   'P 1'
#
loop_
_entity.id
_entity.type
_entity.pdbx_description
1 polymer ?
#
loop_
_entity_poly.entity_id
_entity_poly.type
_entity_poly.pdbx_seq_one_letter_code
_entity_poly.pdbx_strand_id
1 'polypeptide(L)'
;MSWSVFDCFTARRRAIEVARSDDDFRLLCEDLTAAEAAAHYWESQHTDVGRARSAEYRILVQELAEEVEAMLKLRTKAGSRKRRSP
;
A
#
# COMPACT_ATOMS: atom_id res chain seq x y z
N MET A 1 19.00 -8.40 -5.04
CA MET A 1 17.74 -8.78 -5.73
C MET A 1 17.25 -7.55 -6.48
N SER A 2 17.41 -7.54 -7.80
CA SER A 2 17.03 -6.40 -8.66
C SER A 2 15.55 -6.52 -8.97
N TRP A 3 14.71 -5.72 -8.31
CA TRP A 3 13.32 -5.55 -8.69
C TRP A 3 13.30 -4.73 -9.97
N SER A 4 12.86 -5.35 -11.08
CA SER A 4 12.79 -4.72 -12.39
C SER A 4 11.94 -3.46 -12.32
N VAL A 5 12.53 -2.31 -12.69
CA VAL A 5 11.90 -0.98 -12.74
C VAL A 5 10.56 -0.99 -13.51
N PHE A 6 10.40 -1.92 -14.45
CA PHE A 6 9.20 -2.13 -15.24
C PHE A 6 7.98 -2.66 -14.45
N ASP A 7 8.21 -3.51 -13.44
CA ASP A 7 7.15 -4.05 -12.58
C ASP A 7 6.58 -2.98 -11.66
N CYS A 8 7.42 -2.06 -11.18
CA CYS A 8 6.99 -0.91 -10.39
C CYS A 8 6.07 0.03 -11.20
N PHE A 9 6.39 0.27 -12.48
CA PHE A 9 5.60 1.17 -13.31
C PHE A 9 4.19 0.62 -13.62
N THR A 10 4.08 -0.68 -13.95
CA THR A 10 2.78 -1.31 -14.20
C THR A 10 1.93 -1.44 -12.94
N ALA A 11 2.55 -1.77 -11.79
CA ALA A 11 1.89 -1.75 -10.49
C ALA A 11 1.37 -0.35 -10.13
N ARG A 12 2.20 0.69 -10.35
CA ARG A 12 1.83 2.09 -10.10
C ARG A 12 0.65 2.55 -10.93
N ARG A 13 0.64 2.26 -12.24
CA ARG A 13 -0.47 2.65 -13.12
C ARG A 13 -1.79 1.99 -12.68
N ARG A 14 -1.75 0.72 -12.29
CA ARG A 14 -2.93 0.02 -11.77
C ARG A 14 -3.43 0.61 -10.46
N ALA A 15 -2.52 0.92 -9.52
CA ALA A 15 -2.89 1.59 -8.28
C ALA A 15 -3.60 2.93 -8.53
N ILE A 16 -3.11 3.72 -9.50
CA ILE A 16 -3.75 4.98 -9.91
C ILE A 16 -5.15 4.73 -10.50
N GLU A 17 -5.31 3.72 -11.35
CA GLU A 17 -6.62 3.39 -11.95
C GLU A 17 -7.64 2.95 -10.89
N VAL A 18 -7.20 2.16 -9.90
CA VAL A 18 -8.03 1.72 -8.78
C VAL A 18 -8.42 2.89 -7.88
N ALA A 19 -7.47 3.72 -7.45
CA ALA A 19 -7.72 4.87 -6.59
C ALA A 19 -8.69 5.90 -7.18
N ARG A 20 -8.83 5.95 -8.51
CA ARG A 20 -9.80 6.84 -9.18
C ARG A 20 -11.24 6.33 -9.14
N SER A 21 -11.44 5.07 -8.82
CA SER A 21 -12.75 4.39 -8.90
C SER A 21 -13.18 3.72 -7.59
N ASP A 22 -12.35 3.78 -6.57
CA ASP A 22 -12.55 3.14 -5.28
C ASP A 22 -12.07 4.07 -4.17
N ASP A 23 -13.03 4.69 -3.49
CA ASP A 23 -12.77 5.59 -2.38
C ASP A 23 -12.18 4.86 -1.16
N ASP A 24 -12.54 3.60 -0.93
CA ASP A 24 -11.99 2.78 0.17
C ASP A 24 -10.50 2.51 -0.09
N PHE A 25 -10.15 2.17 -1.33
CA PHE A 25 -8.74 2.00 -1.72
C PHE A 25 -7.94 3.31 -1.60
N ARG A 26 -8.56 4.44 -1.93
CA ARG A 26 -7.91 5.75 -1.79
C ARG A 26 -7.65 6.09 -0.33
N LEU A 27 -8.64 5.89 0.54
CA LEU A 27 -8.49 6.08 1.99
C LEU A 27 -7.39 5.18 2.56
N LEU A 28 -7.34 3.91 2.13
CA LEU A 28 -6.28 2.98 2.54
C LEU A 28 -4.87 3.46 2.13
N CYS A 29 -4.74 4.05 0.94
CA CYS A 29 -3.47 4.65 0.49
C CYS A 29 -3.10 5.92 1.29
N GLU A 30 -4.09 6.71 1.69
CA GLU A 30 -3.91 7.88 2.56
C GLU A 30 -3.44 7.45 3.96
N ASP A 31 -4.05 6.41 4.54
CA ASP A 31 -3.66 5.82 5.81
C ASP A 31 -2.24 5.26 5.78
N LEU A 32 -1.87 4.53 4.72
CA LEU A 32 -0.52 4.02 4.51
C LEU A 32 0.51 5.17 4.49
N THR A 33 0.22 6.23 3.74
CA THR A 33 1.09 7.41 3.64
C THR A 33 1.24 8.11 4.99
N ALA A 34 0.15 8.22 5.74
CA ALA A 34 0.16 8.83 7.08
C ALA A 34 0.98 7.99 8.07
N ALA A 35 0.85 6.66 8.02
CA ALA A 35 1.62 5.74 8.87
C ALA A 35 3.12 5.78 8.55
N GLU A 36 3.51 5.83 7.27
CA GLU A 36 4.91 6.00 6.85
C GLU A 36 5.49 7.33 7.36
N ALA A 37 4.75 8.42 7.20
CA ALA A 37 5.16 9.73 7.69
C ALA A 37 5.34 9.74 9.22
N ALA A 38 4.43 9.10 9.95
CA ALA A 38 4.53 8.97 11.41
C ALA A 38 5.73 8.11 11.83
N ALA A 39 6.00 6.99 11.15
CA ALA A 39 7.15 6.13 11.41
C ALA A 39 8.47 6.90 11.27
N HIS A 40 8.61 7.68 10.18
CA HIS A 40 9.77 8.52 9.93
C HIS A 40 9.89 9.68 10.93
N TYR A 41 8.77 10.33 11.26
CA TYR A 41 8.74 11.39 12.26
C TYR A 41 9.28 10.88 13.59
N TRP A 42 8.76 9.76 14.11
CA TRP A 42 9.17 9.23 15.41
C TRP A 42 10.61 8.69 15.42
N GLU A 43 11.08 8.13 14.31
CA GLU A 43 12.48 7.73 14.15
C GLU A 43 13.44 8.92 14.28
N SER A 44 13.08 10.07 13.68
CA SER A 44 13.89 11.29 13.71
C SER A 44 14.03 11.93 15.09
N GLN A 45 13.17 11.57 16.06
CA GLN A 45 13.21 12.16 17.40
C GLN A 45 14.36 11.60 18.27
N HIS A 46 15.01 10.51 17.87
CA HIS A 46 16.14 9.89 18.57
C HIS A 46 15.91 9.56 20.07
N THR A 47 14.64 9.45 20.51
CA THR A 47 14.28 9.06 21.88
C THR A 47 13.87 7.59 21.94
N ASP A 48 13.88 7.01 23.14
CA ASP A 48 13.43 5.63 23.37
C ASP A 48 11.95 5.46 23.00
N VAL A 49 11.13 6.45 23.36
CA VAL A 49 9.72 6.54 22.98
C VAL A 49 9.57 6.64 21.46
N GLY A 50 10.39 7.46 20.80
CA GLY A 50 10.41 7.59 19.34
C GLY A 50 10.75 6.27 18.65
N ARG A 51 11.73 5.51 19.17
CA ARG A 51 12.05 4.18 18.63
C ARG A 51 10.90 3.19 18.81
N ALA A 52 10.25 3.18 19.97
CA ALA A 52 9.08 2.33 20.21
C ALA A 52 7.91 2.68 19.28
N ARG A 53 7.58 3.98 19.16
CA ARG A 53 6.52 4.46 18.26
C ARG A 53 6.82 4.21 16.80
N SER A 54 8.06 4.43 16.37
CA SER A 54 8.48 4.12 15.00
C SER A 54 8.33 2.63 14.68
N ALA A 55 8.67 1.75 15.63
CA ALA A 55 8.45 0.30 15.47
C ALA A 55 6.96 -0.05 15.34
N GLU A 56 6.09 0.54 16.17
CA GLU A 56 4.63 0.37 16.06
C GLU A 56 4.11 0.80 14.68
N TYR A 57 4.47 2.01 14.23
CA TYR A 57 4.03 2.51 12.92
C TYR A 57 4.58 1.69 11.76
N ARG A 58 5.79 1.11 11.87
CA ARG A 58 6.33 0.21 10.82
C ARG A 58 5.55 -1.09 10.69
N ILE A 59 5.05 -1.64 11.81
CA ILE A 59 4.15 -2.80 11.77
C ILE A 59 2.87 -2.41 11.05
N LEU A 60 2.29 -1.26 11.41
CA LEU A 60 1.09 -0.74 10.75
C LEU A 60 1.29 -0.51 9.24
N VAL A 61 2.42 0.06 8.83
CA VAL A 61 2.80 0.22 7.41
C VAL A 61 2.83 -1.13 6.69
N GLN A 62 3.38 -2.16 7.33
CA GLN A 62 3.41 -3.50 6.75
C GLN A 62 1.99 -4.06 6.56
N GLU A 63 1.14 -3.99 7.59
CA GLU A 63 -0.24 -4.47 7.54
C GLU A 63 -1.04 -3.74 6.43
N LEU A 64 -0.92 -2.41 6.36
CA LEU A 64 -1.58 -1.60 5.33
C LEU A 64 -1.07 -1.91 3.93
N ALA A 65 0.24 -2.13 3.76
CA ALA A 65 0.82 -2.52 2.47
C ALA A 65 0.31 -3.89 1.99
N GLU A 66 0.17 -4.85 2.92
CA GLU A 66 -0.41 -6.16 2.62
C GLU A 66 -1.89 -6.05 2.21
N GLU A 67 -2.66 -5.18 2.86
CA GLU A 67 -4.06 -4.92 2.52
C GLU A 67 -4.21 -4.24 1.14
N VAL A 68 -3.37 -3.24 0.83
CA VAL A 68 -3.32 -2.61 -0.49
C VAL A 68 -3.01 -3.65 -1.56
N GLU A 69 -2.04 -4.53 -1.32
CA GLU A 69 -1.68 -5.60 -2.27
C GLU A 69 -2.84 -6.60 -2.46
N ALA A 70 -3.54 -6.95 -1.39
CA ALA A 70 -4.72 -7.82 -1.44
C ALA A 70 -5.85 -7.21 -2.27
N MET A 71 -6.15 -5.91 -2.08
CA MET A 71 -7.16 -5.21 -2.88
C MET A 71 -6.79 -5.17 -4.37
N LEU A 72 -5.53 -4.91 -4.69
CA LEU A 72 -5.02 -4.96 -6.07
C LEU A 72 -5.16 -6.37 -6.66
N LYS A 73 -4.80 -7.42 -5.91
CA LYS A 73 -4.94 -8.82 -6.34
C LYS A 73 -6.40 -9.21 -6.58
N LEU A 74 -7.34 -8.82 -5.72
CA LEU A 74 -8.77 -9.11 -5.90
C LEU A 74 -9.31 -8.50 -7.20
N ARG A 75 -8.92 -7.26 -7.49
CA ARG A 75 -9.36 -6.54 -8.68
C ARG A 75 -8.77 -7.11 -9.98
N THR A 76 -7.56 -7.67 -9.93
CA THR A 76 -7.01 -8.41 -11.09
C THR A 76 -7.77 -9.70 -11.40
N LYS A 77 -8.23 -10.44 -10.38
CA LYS A 77 -9.00 -11.68 -10.56
C LYS A 77 -10.43 -11.44 -11.06
N ALA A 78 -11.07 -10.34 -10.64
CA ALA A 78 -12.40 -9.98 -11.08
C ALA A 78 -12.49 -9.73 -12.60
N GLY A 79 -11.44 -9.12 -13.18
CA GLY A 79 -11.32 -8.92 -14.64
C GLY A 79 -11.16 -10.22 -15.43
N SER A 80 -10.58 -11.27 -14.85
CA SER A 80 -10.36 -12.57 -15.51
C SER A 80 -11.64 -13.41 -15.59
N ARG A 81 -12.58 -13.23 -14.66
CA ARG A 81 -13.85 -13.97 -14.61
C ARG A 81 -14.86 -13.50 -15.66
N LYS A 82 -14.85 -12.21 -16.01
CA LYS A 82 -15.87 -11.60 -16.89
C LYS A 82 -15.67 -11.87 -18.40
N ARG A 83 -14.58 -12.53 -18.79
CA ARG A 83 -14.28 -12.92 -20.19
C ARG A 83 -14.70 -14.35 -20.56
N ARG A 84 -15.39 -15.05 -19.67
CA ARG A 84 -15.86 -16.42 -19.91
C ARG A 84 -17.38 -16.46 -19.86
N SER A 85 -18.01 -15.90 -20.90
CA SER A 85 -19.37 -16.25 -21.30
C SER A 85 -19.34 -16.65 -22.79
N PRO A 86 -20.06 -17.71 -23.20
CA PRO A 86 -20.05 -18.24 -24.56
C PRO A 86 -20.54 -17.27 -25.62
#